data_AF-A0AAD9P199-F1
#
_entry.id   AF-A0AAD9P199-F1
#
_cell.length_a   1.000
_cell.length_b   1.000
_cell.length_c   1.000
_cell.angle_alpha   90.00
_cell.angle_beta   90.00
_cell.angle_gamma   90.00
#
_symmetry.space_group_name_H-M   'P 1'
#
loop_
_entity.id
_entity.type
_entity.pdbx_description
1 polymer ?
#
loop_
_entity_poly.entity_id
_entity_poly.type
_entity_poly.pdbx_seq_one_letter_code
_entity_poly.pdbx_strand_id
1 'polypeptide(L)'
;MGDFNHRHIQWTSLQSTGREDQEFLNLVQDSFLSQHVLEATRGENVLDIVLSSQKEFVDNVKICEPLGCSDHNQIHFIIKVKGERNRKIRYRKNFRKGRYKDMREYLAKIDWNNTLKNKTATECWTILKSEIDCVVDKFVPLKKQGKRSKKKHLSKEAIRKIKYKQMMWKTYRHTGSEEDYSMYKEALNQATAEIRNSKRSYEQKIAFNIKHDSKSFYAYVRSKQKVQDKVGPLEGSDGNIITEGFLMAENLNEYFSSVFTREDISILPVLETKFEGRV
;
A
#
# COMPACT_ATOMS: atom_id res chain seq x y z
N MET A 1 -1.07 15.17 21.91
CA MET A 1 -2.50 15.11 21.53
C MET A 1 -3.18 14.22 22.53
N GLY A 2 -4.32 14.62 23.06
CA GLY A 2 -5.11 13.83 23.99
C GLY A 2 -6.38 14.55 24.40
N ASP A 3 -7.22 13.86 25.15
CA ASP A 3 -8.35 14.44 25.87
C ASP A 3 -7.87 14.92 27.25
N PHE A 4 -7.99 16.21 27.52
CA PHE A 4 -7.54 16.82 28.77
C PHE A 4 -8.70 17.27 29.67
N ASN A 5 -9.95 17.19 29.20
CA ASN A 5 -11.15 17.53 29.97
C ASN A 5 -11.20 18.95 30.60
N HIS A 6 -10.40 19.90 30.10
CA HIS A 6 -10.41 21.31 30.53
C HIS A 6 -11.50 22.12 29.81
N ARG A 7 -12.72 21.98 30.29
CA ARG A 7 -13.95 22.53 29.68
C ARG A 7 -14.13 24.05 29.81
N HIS A 8 -13.50 24.71 30.78
CA HIS A 8 -13.67 26.16 30.98
C HIS A 8 -12.55 26.97 30.34
N ILE A 9 -11.66 26.36 29.55
CA ILE A 9 -10.63 27.09 28.80
C ILE A 9 -11.24 27.62 27.51
N GLN A 10 -11.19 28.95 27.35
CA GLN A 10 -11.45 29.61 26.07
C GLN A 10 -10.14 29.73 25.29
N TRP A 11 -9.87 28.78 24.40
CA TRP A 11 -8.62 28.71 23.63
C TRP A 11 -8.40 29.90 22.67
N THR A 12 -9.46 30.61 22.29
CA THR A 12 -9.37 31.81 21.44
C THR A 12 -8.91 33.06 22.20
N SER A 13 -9.39 33.25 23.42
CA SER A 13 -9.03 34.38 24.29
C SER A 13 -7.88 34.05 25.24
N LEU A 14 -7.50 32.78 25.35
CA LEU A 14 -6.53 32.26 26.32
C LEU A 14 -6.89 32.66 27.75
N GLN A 15 -8.14 32.40 28.13
CA GLN A 15 -8.65 32.65 29.48
C GLN A 15 -9.37 31.42 30.02
N SER A 16 -9.38 31.27 31.34
CA SER A 16 -10.24 30.30 32.01
C SER A 16 -10.87 30.84 33.28
N THR A 17 -12.06 30.35 33.60
CA THR A 17 -12.76 30.64 34.86
C THR A 17 -12.47 29.58 35.94
N GLY A 18 -11.88 28.45 35.57
CA GLY A 18 -11.54 27.36 36.49
C GLY A 18 -10.10 27.47 37.00
N ARG A 19 -9.87 27.17 38.28
CA ARG A 19 -8.51 27.20 38.85
C ARG A 19 -7.58 26.19 38.15
N GLU A 20 -7.99 24.92 38.07
CA GLU A 20 -7.21 23.86 37.43
C GLU A 20 -6.97 24.14 35.94
N ASP A 21 -8.00 24.63 35.25
CA ASP A 21 -7.95 25.00 33.85
C ASP A 21 -6.99 26.18 33.60
N GLN A 22 -6.95 27.15 34.51
CA GLN A 22 -6.00 28.26 34.46
C GLN A 22 -4.57 27.82 34.76
N GLU A 23 -4.36 26.93 35.74
CA GLU A 23 -3.06 26.35 36.04
C GLU A 23 -2.52 25.55 34.82
N PHE A 24 -3.38 24.79 34.14
CA PHE A 24 -3.02 24.10 32.91
C PHE A 24 -2.70 25.06 31.76
N LEU A 25 -3.51 26.11 31.59
CA LEU A 25 -3.29 27.13 30.57
C LEU A 25 -1.95 27.84 30.78
N ASN A 26 -1.62 28.20 32.02
CA ASN A 26 -0.33 28.79 32.38
C ASN A 26 0.81 27.82 32.04
N LEU A 27 0.70 26.54 32.40
CA LEU A 27 1.70 25.52 32.06
C LEU A 27 1.94 25.43 30.54
N VAL A 28 0.88 25.45 29.74
CA VAL A 28 0.98 25.41 28.26
C VAL A 28 1.72 26.65 27.74
N GLN A 29 1.42 27.84 28.28
CA GLN A 29 2.07 29.09 27.92
C GLN A 29 3.53 29.15 28.36
N ASP A 30 3.83 28.78 29.61
CA ASP A 30 5.18 28.72 30.19
C ASP A 30 6.08 27.71 29.46
N SER A 31 5.48 26.64 28.92
CA SER A 31 6.16 25.63 28.11
C SER A 31 6.33 26.05 26.64
N PHE A 32 5.89 27.25 26.26
CA PHE A 32 5.87 27.76 24.89
C PHE A 32 5.18 26.82 23.89
N LEU A 33 4.12 26.14 24.33
CA LEU A 33 3.37 25.21 23.50
C LEU A 33 2.22 25.94 22.80
N SER A 34 2.08 25.69 21.50
CA SER A 34 0.97 26.16 20.68
C SER A 34 -0.13 25.10 20.64
N GLN A 35 -1.35 25.50 20.98
CA GLN A 35 -2.56 24.69 20.81
C GLN A 35 -3.16 24.93 19.42
N HIS A 36 -3.61 23.87 18.75
CA HIS A 36 -4.06 23.93 17.34
C HIS A 36 -5.54 23.63 17.10
N VAL A 37 -6.31 23.27 18.13
CA VAL A 37 -7.70 22.83 18.00
C VAL A 37 -8.63 23.95 18.46
N LEU A 38 -9.22 24.69 17.52
CA LEU A 38 -10.06 25.85 17.85
C LEU A 38 -11.57 25.57 17.78
N GLU A 39 -11.93 24.37 17.33
CA GLU A 39 -13.31 23.96 17.13
C GLU A 39 -13.69 22.85 18.13
N ALA A 40 -14.95 22.85 18.57
CA ALA A 40 -15.45 21.88 19.55
C ALA A 40 -15.28 20.43 19.10
N THR A 41 -14.70 19.61 19.96
CA THR A 41 -14.42 18.18 19.74
C THR A 41 -15.46 17.28 20.40
N ARG A 42 -16.21 17.79 21.39
CA ARG A 42 -17.33 17.09 22.04
C ARG A 42 -18.43 18.08 22.38
N GLY A 43 -19.60 17.95 21.75
CA GLY A 43 -20.67 18.95 21.85
C GLY A 43 -20.15 20.34 21.44
N GLU A 44 -20.24 21.30 22.36
CA GLU A 44 -19.72 22.67 22.20
C GLU A 44 -18.32 22.89 22.82
N ASN A 45 -17.75 21.85 23.44
CA ASN A 45 -16.49 21.97 24.17
C ASN A 45 -15.26 21.51 23.36
N VAL A 46 -14.13 22.17 23.58
CA VAL A 46 -12.81 21.79 23.07
C VAL A 46 -12.07 21.00 24.15
N LEU A 47 -12.20 19.68 24.14
CA LEU A 47 -11.59 18.80 25.17
C LEU A 47 -10.35 18.09 24.65
N ASP A 48 -10.36 17.75 23.36
CA ASP A 48 -9.26 17.07 22.70
C ASP A 48 -8.32 18.11 22.07
N ILE A 49 -7.10 18.23 22.59
CA ILE A 49 -6.15 19.24 22.16
C ILE A 49 -4.94 18.64 21.44
N VAL A 50 -4.40 19.42 20.52
CA VAL A 50 -3.13 19.15 19.85
C VAL A 50 -2.18 20.27 20.23
N LEU A 51 -1.10 19.91 20.94
CA LEU A 51 -0.04 20.83 21.35
C LEU A 51 1.22 20.56 20.51
N SER A 52 1.94 21.61 20.13
CA SER A 52 3.30 21.51 19.55
C SER A 52 4.17 22.67 20.02
N SER A 53 5.49 22.47 20.01
CA SER A 53 6.47 23.52 20.36
C SER A 53 6.59 24.63 19.30
N GLN A 54 6.23 24.33 18.05
CA GLN A 54 6.24 25.31 16.95
C GLN A 54 4.92 25.23 16.20
N LYS A 55 4.34 26.39 15.89
CA LYS A 55 3.04 26.48 15.22
C LYS A 55 3.07 25.85 13.82
N GLU A 56 4.22 25.87 13.16
CA GLU A 56 4.41 25.39 11.80
C GLU A 56 4.41 23.86 11.71
N PHE A 57 4.60 23.14 12.82
CA PHE A 57 4.65 21.67 12.81
C PHE A 57 3.29 21.02 12.58
N VAL A 58 2.20 21.70 12.89
CA VAL A 58 0.84 21.18 12.73
C VAL A 58 0.10 22.07 11.73
N ASP A 59 -0.54 21.47 10.74
CA ASP A 59 -1.27 22.17 9.70
C ASP A 59 -2.57 21.44 9.35
N ASN A 60 -3.51 22.16 8.74
CA ASN A 60 -4.76 21.62 8.21
C ASN A 60 -5.54 20.79 9.25
N VAL A 61 -5.66 21.34 10.47
CA VAL A 61 -6.50 20.77 11.53
C VAL A 61 -7.97 20.84 11.10
N LYS A 62 -8.67 19.72 11.23
CA LYS A 62 -10.09 19.56 10.88
C LYS A 62 -10.77 18.69 11.91
N ILE A 63 -11.94 19.13 12.34
CA ILE A 63 -12.84 18.32 13.15
C ILE A 63 -13.76 17.55 12.21
N CYS A 64 -13.57 16.24 12.19
CA CYS A 64 -14.33 15.29 11.39
C CYS A 64 -15.48 14.71 12.21
N GLU A 65 -16.31 13.89 11.56
CA GLU A 65 -17.41 13.22 12.22
C GLU A 65 -16.96 12.29 13.36
N PRO A 66 -17.83 11.99 14.35
CA PRO A 66 -17.52 11.03 15.40
C PRO A 66 -17.13 9.66 14.85
N LEU A 67 -16.24 8.97 15.57
CA LEU A 67 -15.84 7.61 15.21
C LEU A 67 -16.82 6.59 15.80
N GLY A 68 -17.65 6.00 14.95
CA GLY A 68 -18.61 4.98 15.37
C GLY A 68 -19.69 5.56 16.30
N CYS A 69 -19.75 5.06 17.54
CA CYS A 69 -20.68 5.53 18.57
C CYS A 69 -20.03 6.46 19.60
N SER A 70 -18.79 6.91 19.36
CA SER A 70 -18.14 7.89 20.23
C SER A 70 -18.92 9.21 20.20
N ASP A 71 -18.98 9.87 21.34
CA ASP A 71 -19.44 11.25 21.50
C ASP A 71 -18.35 12.28 21.22
N HIS A 72 -17.10 11.84 21.04
CA HIS A 72 -15.99 12.67 20.57
C HIS A 72 -15.87 12.64 19.04
N ASN A 73 -15.59 13.82 18.49
CA ASN A 73 -15.27 14.02 17.09
C ASN A 73 -13.83 13.64 16.79
N GLN A 74 -13.58 13.15 15.57
CA GLN A 74 -12.23 12.84 15.12
C GLN A 74 -11.47 14.14 14.80
N ILE A 75 -10.23 14.25 15.24
CA ILE A 75 -9.34 15.34 14.82
C ILE A 75 -8.41 14.82 13.72
N HIS A 76 -8.46 15.45 12.55
CA HIS A 76 -7.55 15.20 11.45
C HIS A 76 -6.60 16.38 11.27
N PHE A 77 -5.30 16.14 11.29
CA PHE A 77 -4.29 17.17 11.07
C PHE A 77 -3.06 16.60 10.36
N ILE A 78 -2.23 17.48 9.82
CA ILE A 78 -1.00 17.15 9.12
C ILE A 78 0.16 17.59 9.99
N ILE A 79 1.06 16.64 10.30
CA ILE A 79 2.36 16.95 10.91
C ILE A 79 3.37 17.24 9.81
N LYS A 80 3.96 18.44 9.81
CA LYS A 80 5.06 18.81 8.93
C LYS A 80 6.37 18.35 9.56
N VAL A 81 7.00 17.37 8.92
CA VAL A 81 8.32 16.87 9.31
C VAL A 81 9.31 17.28 8.24
N LYS A 82 10.39 17.96 8.64
CA LYS A 82 11.55 18.19 7.77
C LYS A 82 12.24 16.84 7.54
N GLY A 83 12.24 16.38 6.31
CA GLY A 83 12.90 15.14 5.94
C GLY A 83 12.93 14.98 4.44
N GLU A 84 14.05 14.48 3.93
CA GLU A 84 14.18 14.09 2.54
C GLU A 84 13.31 12.88 2.27
N ARG A 85 12.11 13.12 1.75
CA ARG A 85 11.29 12.03 1.23
C ARG A 85 11.93 11.56 -0.07
N ASN A 86 12.67 10.46 0.01
CA ASN A 86 13.03 9.62 -1.13
C ASN A 86 11.75 9.03 -1.76
N ARG A 87 11.00 9.85 -2.51
CA ARG A 87 9.89 9.40 -3.35
C ARG A 87 10.47 8.63 -4.52
N LYS A 88 10.83 7.36 -4.28
CA LYS A 88 11.20 6.43 -5.35
C LYS A 88 9.97 6.24 -6.25
N ILE A 89 9.84 7.06 -7.28
CA ILE A 89 8.85 6.86 -8.34
C ILE A 89 9.28 5.58 -9.04
N ARG A 90 8.55 4.50 -8.81
CA ARG A 90 8.83 3.23 -9.46
C ARG A 90 8.19 3.24 -10.84
N TYR A 91 8.99 2.98 -11.86
CA TYR A 91 8.52 2.66 -13.20
C TYR A 91 8.50 1.14 -13.36
N ARG A 92 7.59 0.63 -14.19
CA ARG A 92 7.60 -0.76 -14.64
C ARG A 92 7.42 -0.80 -16.15
N LYS A 93 8.04 -1.79 -16.79
CA LYS A 93 7.83 -2.06 -18.22
C LYS A 93 6.37 -2.37 -18.49
N ASN A 94 5.81 -1.75 -19.51
CA ASN A 94 4.42 -1.94 -19.93
C ASN A 94 4.36 -2.88 -21.14
N PHE A 95 4.53 -4.18 -20.86
CA PHE A 95 4.50 -5.22 -21.89
C PHE A 95 3.25 -5.18 -22.76
N ARG A 96 2.08 -4.80 -22.21
CA ARG A 96 0.85 -4.63 -23.00
C ARG A 96 0.97 -3.60 -24.15
N LYS A 97 1.86 -2.62 -24.02
CA LYS A 97 2.14 -1.60 -25.06
C LYS A 97 3.51 -1.81 -25.73
N GLY A 98 4.10 -3.00 -25.60
CA GLY A 98 5.36 -3.34 -26.25
C GLY A 98 5.22 -3.36 -27.77
N ARG A 99 6.24 -2.86 -28.47
CA ARG A 99 6.29 -2.88 -29.94
C ARG A 99 6.82 -4.22 -30.45
N TYR A 100 6.04 -5.28 -30.26
CA TYR A 100 6.50 -6.66 -30.49
C TYR A 100 6.87 -7.00 -31.94
N LYS A 101 6.29 -6.30 -32.93
CA LYS A 101 6.69 -6.48 -34.34
C LYS A 101 8.14 -6.05 -34.54
N ASP A 102 8.50 -4.87 -34.06
CA ASP A 102 9.85 -4.32 -34.16
C ASP A 102 10.86 -5.13 -33.33
N MET A 103 10.43 -5.69 -32.19
CA MET A 103 11.25 -6.61 -31.40
C MET A 103 11.62 -7.86 -32.21
N ARG A 104 10.65 -8.47 -32.90
CA ARG A 104 10.91 -9.64 -33.75
C ARG A 104 11.81 -9.29 -34.93
N GLU A 105 11.57 -8.17 -35.58
CA GLU A 105 12.41 -7.70 -36.69
C GLU A 105 13.85 -7.40 -36.25
N TYR A 106 14.04 -6.88 -35.03
CA TYR A 106 15.36 -6.68 -34.46
C TYR A 106 16.06 -8.01 -34.20
N LEU A 107 15.40 -8.93 -33.49
CA LEU A 107 15.98 -10.23 -33.12
C LEU A 107 16.25 -11.11 -34.35
N ALA A 108 15.46 -10.98 -35.42
CA ALA A 108 15.67 -11.70 -36.67
C ALA A 108 16.92 -11.24 -37.44
N LYS A 109 17.43 -10.03 -37.17
CA LYS A 109 18.66 -9.51 -37.80
C LYS A 109 19.94 -10.00 -37.13
N ILE A 110 19.83 -10.62 -35.95
CA ILE A 110 20.97 -11.15 -35.22
C ILE A 110 21.33 -12.50 -35.84
N ASP A 111 22.59 -12.65 -36.24
CA ASP A 111 23.12 -13.94 -36.69
C ASP A 111 23.39 -14.83 -35.47
N TRP A 112 22.34 -15.50 -34.99
CA TRP A 112 22.39 -16.40 -33.84
C TRP A 112 23.37 -17.56 -34.04
N ASN A 113 23.53 -18.04 -35.27
CA ASN A 113 24.40 -19.18 -35.58
C ASN A 113 25.85 -18.82 -35.30
N ASN A 114 26.30 -17.64 -35.74
CA ASN A 114 27.65 -17.18 -35.46
C ASN A 114 27.80 -16.68 -34.01
N THR A 115 26.79 -15.96 -33.50
CA THR A 115 26.80 -15.37 -32.16
C THR A 115 26.93 -16.43 -31.06
N LEU A 116 26.25 -17.57 -31.23
CA LEU A 116 26.25 -18.68 -30.27
C LEU A 116 27.30 -19.74 -30.59
N LYS A 117 28.07 -19.59 -31.68
CA LYS A 117 29.07 -20.57 -32.10
C LYS A 117 30.18 -20.69 -31.06
N ASN A 118 30.56 -21.93 -30.75
CA ASN A 118 31.63 -22.27 -29.81
C ASN A 118 31.43 -21.62 -28.42
N LYS A 119 30.18 -21.46 -27.99
CA LYS A 119 29.82 -20.96 -26.67
C LYS A 119 29.25 -22.10 -25.83
N THR A 120 29.54 -22.08 -24.54
CA THR A 120 28.90 -22.96 -23.56
C THR A 120 27.43 -22.61 -23.38
N ALA A 121 26.63 -23.52 -22.83
CA ALA A 121 25.21 -23.27 -22.56
C ALA A 121 24.98 -22.02 -21.69
N THR A 122 25.83 -21.80 -20.70
CA THR A 122 25.77 -20.63 -19.80
C THR A 122 26.08 -19.32 -20.52
N GLU A 123 27.08 -19.33 -21.40
CA GLU A 123 27.41 -18.17 -22.24
C GLU A 123 26.30 -17.87 -23.24
N CYS A 124 25.77 -18.90 -23.92
CA CYS A 124 24.62 -18.78 -24.82
C CYS A 124 23.42 -18.15 -24.12
N TRP A 125 23.10 -18.63 -22.91
CA TRP A 125 22.01 -18.08 -22.10
C TRP A 125 22.26 -16.61 -21.74
N THR A 126 23.49 -16.27 -21.36
CA THR A 126 23.86 -14.90 -20.98
C THR A 126 23.69 -13.94 -22.16
N ILE A 127 24.14 -14.32 -23.35
CA ILE A 127 24.00 -13.54 -24.58
C ILE A 127 22.53 -13.40 -24.97
N LEU A 128 21.77 -14.49 -24.96
CA LEU A 128 20.34 -14.45 -25.27
C LEU A 128 19.59 -13.52 -24.30
N LYS A 129 19.87 -13.65 -23.00
CA LYS A 129 19.28 -12.82 -21.96
C LYS A 129 19.63 -11.34 -22.17
N SER A 130 20.89 -11.01 -22.48
CA SER A 130 21.30 -9.62 -22.69
C SER A 130 20.60 -9.00 -23.89
N GLU A 131 20.45 -9.74 -24.99
CA GLU A 131 19.71 -9.27 -26.17
C GLU A 131 18.22 -9.08 -25.87
N ILE A 132 17.59 -10.01 -25.15
CA ILE A 132 16.20 -9.86 -24.72
C ILE A 132 16.03 -8.63 -23.82
N ASP A 133 16.91 -8.44 -22.84
CA ASP A 133 16.87 -7.28 -21.93
C ASP A 133 17.02 -5.96 -22.74
N CYS A 134 17.95 -5.90 -23.69
CA CYS A 134 18.15 -4.76 -24.59
C CYS A 134 16.90 -4.43 -25.41
N VAL A 135 16.29 -5.46 -26.02
CA VAL A 135 15.10 -5.30 -26.85
C VAL A 135 13.89 -4.91 -26.00
N VAL A 136 13.73 -5.47 -24.80
CA VAL A 136 12.71 -5.03 -23.83
C VAL A 136 12.95 -3.57 -23.45
N ASP A 137 14.20 -3.15 -23.27
CA ASP A 137 14.50 -1.78 -22.91
C ASP A 137 14.17 -0.77 -24.01
N LYS A 138 14.46 -1.13 -25.25
CA LYS A 138 14.25 -0.29 -26.43
C LYS A 138 12.79 -0.21 -26.87
N PHE A 139 12.05 -1.32 -26.80
CA PHE A 139 10.74 -1.44 -27.44
C PHE A 139 9.56 -1.56 -26.46
N VAL A 140 9.81 -1.72 -25.16
CA VAL A 140 8.76 -1.76 -24.14
C VAL A 140 8.75 -0.48 -23.31
N PRO A 141 7.71 0.37 -23.45
CA PRO A 141 7.66 1.65 -22.77
C PRO A 141 7.54 1.48 -21.26
N LEU A 142 8.10 2.44 -20.52
CA LEU A 142 7.93 2.52 -19.07
C LEU A 142 6.55 3.09 -18.73
N LYS A 143 5.90 2.50 -17.73
CA LYS A 143 4.68 3.00 -17.11
C LYS A 143 4.96 3.33 -15.65
N LYS A 144 4.58 4.55 -15.26
CA LYS A 144 4.60 4.97 -13.85
C LYS A 144 3.73 4.03 -13.03
N GLN A 145 4.31 3.41 -12.01
CA GLN A 145 3.56 2.53 -11.12
C GLN A 145 2.65 3.39 -10.24
N GLY A 146 1.35 3.35 -10.52
CA GLY A 146 0.34 4.01 -9.70
C GLY A 146 0.29 3.41 -8.29
N LYS A 147 -0.18 4.20 -7.31
CA LYS A 147 -0.52 3.69 -5.99
C LYS A 147 -1.70 2.72 -6.16
N ARG A 148 -1.50 1.43 -5.88
CA ARG A 148 -2.61 0.47 -5.85
C ARG A 148 -3.52 0.86 -4.68
N SER A 149 -4.83 1.00 -4.93
CA SER A 149 -5.79 1.23 -3.84
C SER A 149 -5.66 0.08 -2.83
N LYS A 150 -5.35 0.43 -1.57
CA LYS A 150 -5.27 -0.56 -0.48
C LYS A 150 -6.66 -1.12 -0.14
N LYS A 151 -7.73 -0.45 -0.55
CA LYS A 151 -9.12 -0.81 -0.20
C LYS A 151 -9.82 -1.48 -1.40
N LYS A 152 -9.36 -2.69 -1.77
CA LYS A 152 -9.91 -3.46 -2.91
C LYS A 152 -11.41 -3.78 -2.79
N HIS A 153 -11.90 -3.85 -1.55
CA HIS A 153 -13.29 -4.19 -1.24
C HIS A 153 -14.24 -3.00 -1.23
N LEU A 154 -13.76 -1.76 -1.42
CA LEU A 154 -14.62 -0.58 -1.50
C LEU A 154 -15.01 -0.31 -2.95
N SER A 155 -16.31 -0.37 -3.22
CA SER A 155 -16.92 0.03 -4.47
C SER A 155 -16.83 1.55 -4.65
N LYS A 156 -16.98 2.01 -5.91
CA LYS A 156 -17.09 3.45 -6.18
C LYS A 156 -18.28 4.07 -5.45
N GLU A 157 -19.37 3.31 -5.32
CA GLU A 157 -20.58 3.74 -4.64
C GLU A 157 -20.38 3.90 -3.13
N ALA A 158 -19.68 2.95 -2.49
CA ALA A 158 -19.28 3.08 -1.09
C ALA A 158 -18.46 4.36 -0.87
N ILE A 159 -17.52 4.65 -1.77
CA ILE A 159 -16.71 5.88 -1.69
C ILE A 159 -17.59 7.13 -1.85
N ARG A 160 -18.56 7.11 -2.77
CA ARG A 160 -19.49 8.21 -2.99
C ARG A 160 -20.33 8.50 -1.73
N LYS A 161 -20.91 7.46 -1.13
CA LYS A 161 -21.70 7.59 0.11
C LYS A 161 -20.86 8.03 1.30
N ILE A 162 -19.61 7.57 1.43
CA ILE A 162 -18.67 8.08 2.46
C ILE A 162 -18.45 9.58 2.30
N LYS A 163 -18.19 10.05 1.07
CA LYS A 163 -17.98 11.49 0.81
C LYS A 163 -19.23 12.30 1.08
N TYR A 164 -20.40 11.79 0.68
CA TYR A 164 -21.68 12.44 0.93
C TYR A 164 -21.96 12.57 2.43
N LYS A 165 -21.76 11.49 3.19
CA LYS A 165 -21.83 11.52 4.66
C LYS A 165 -20.91 12.59 5.27
N GLN A 166 -19.66 12.67 4.82
CA GLN A 166 -18.70 13.68 5.29
C GLN A 166 -19.11 15.12 4.92
N MET A 167 -19.79 15.29 3.78
CA MET A 167 -20.34 16.59 3.39
C MET A 167 -21.50 16.98 4.29
N MET A 168 -22.47 16.09 4.54
CA MET A 168 -23.60 16.37 5.43
C MET A 168 -23.15 16.69 6.85
N TRP A 169 -22.11 16.00 7.36
CA TRP A 169 -21.53 16.34 8.66
C TRP A 169 -21.00 17.80 8.70
N LYS A 170 -20.33 18.24 7.64
CA LYS A 170 -19.84 19.62 7.55
C LYS A 170 -20.98 20.62 7.48
N THR A 171 -22.05 20.31 6.75
CA THR A 171 -23.25 21.16 6.70
C THR A 171 -23.85 21.30 8.09
N TYR A 172 -24.13 20.19 8.76
CA TYR A 172 -24.63 20.18 10.15
C TYR A 172 -23.74 20.99 11.10
N ARG A 173 -22.42 20.88 10.98
CA ARG A 173 -21.49 21.67 11.80
C ARG A 173 -21.54 23.18 11.55
N HIS A 174 -21.97 23.62 10.37
CA HIS A 174 -22.14 25.05 10.07
C HIS A 174 -23.51 25.57 10.49
N THR A 175 -24.55 24.76 10.35
CA THR A 175 -25.94 25.20 10.57
C THR A 175 -26.43 24.93 11.99
N GLY A 176 -25.96 23.86 12.63
CA GLY A 176 -26.49 23.37 13.90
C GLY A 176 -27.93 22.87 13.84
N SER A 177 -28.51 22.71 12.64
CA SER A 177 -29.92 22.35 12.45
C SER A 177 -30.16 20.85 12.70
N GLU A 178 -31.30 20.54 13.32
CA GLU A 178 -31.74 19.16 13.57
C GLU A 178 -32.06 18.44 12.24
N GLU A 179 -32.59 19.16 11.25
CA GLU A 179 -32.83 18.63 9.91
C GLU A 179 -31.52 18.16 9.24
N ASP A 180 -30.48 18.99 9.28
CA ASP A 180 -29.16 18.64 8.75
C ASP A 180 -28.53 17.46 9.51
N TYR A 181 -28.75 17.39 10.83
CA TYR A 181 -28.31 16.25 11.64
C TYR A 181 -29.01 14.96 11.21
N SER A 182 -30.33 15.01 11.01
CA SER A 182 -31.12 13.89 10.51
C SER A 182 -30.63 13.41 9.14
N MET A 183 -30.36 14.34 8.21
CA MET A 183 -29.79 13.99 6.90
C MET A 183 -28.39 13.39 7.01
N TYR A 184 -27.55 13.89 7.92
CA TYR A 184 -26.25 13.27 8.21
C TYR A 184 -26.41 11.84 8.72
N LYS A 185 -27.36 11.59 9.64
CA LYS A 185 -27.64 10.25 10.18
C LYS A 185 -28.12 9.29 9.09
N GLU A 186 -28.97 9.76 8.19
CA GLU A 186 -29.38 8.98 7.02
C GLU A 186 -28.18 8.62 6.13
N ALA A 187 -27.36 9.61 5.77
CA ALA A 187 -26.16 9.41 4.97
C ALA A 187 -25.15 8.46 5.65
N LEU A 188 -25.02 8.53 6.98
CA LEU A 188 -24.20 7.62 7.78
C LEU A 188 -24.68 6.17 7.68
N ASN A 189 -25.99 5.95 7.82
CA ASN A 189 -26.58 4.63 7.72
C ASN A 189 -26.41 4.06 6.31
N GLN A 190 -26.68 4.86 5.28
CA GLN A 190 -26.50 4.47 3.88
C GLN A 190 -25.03 4.13 3.57
N ALA A 191 -24.08 4.94 4.03
CA ALA A 191 -22.65 4.69 3.84
C ALA A 191 -22.21 3.41 4.56
N THR A 192 -22.67 3.18 5.80
CA THR A 192 -22.35 2.00 6.59
C THR A 192 -22.88 0.73 5.95
N ALA A 193 -24.14 0.75 5.49
CA ALA A 193 -24.77 -0.35 4.77
C ALA A 193 -24.00 -0.68 3.49
N GLU A 194 -23.63 0.34 2.70
CA GLU A 194 -22.90 0.15 1.44
C GLU A 194 -21.48 -0.38 1.67
N ILE A 195 -20.76 0.09 2.69
CA ILE A 195 -19.43 -0.44 3.04
C ILE A 195 -19.53 -1.93 3.36
N ARG A 196 -20.53 -2.33 4.17
CA ARG A 196 -20.77 -3.73 4.53
C ARG A 196 -21.14 -4.57 3.30
N ASN A 197 -22.05 -4.07 2.47
CA ASN A 197 -22.46 -4.73 1.24
C ASN A 197 -21.28 -4.90 0.27
N SER A 198 -20.54 -3.82 0.00
CA SER A 198 -19.37 -3.83 -0.87
C SER A 198 -18.30 -4.82 -0.39
N LYS A 199 -18.06 -4.90 0.93
CA LYS A 199 -17.17 -5.90 1.51
C LYS A 199 -17.68 -7.32 1.29
N ARG A 200 -18.96 -7.58 1.58
CA ARG A 200 -19.60 -8.89 1.39
C ARG A 200 -19.55 -9.34 -0.07
N SER A 201 -19.93 -8.49 -1.02
CA SER A 201 -19.90 -8.80 -2.45
C SER A 201 -18.48 -9.10 -2.92
N TYR A 202 -17.48 -8.37 -2.42
CA TYR A 202 -16.08 -8.66 -2.71
C TYR A 202 -15.66 -10.03 -2.16
N GLU A 203 -16.02 -10.37 -0.92
CA GLU A 203 -15.74 -11.67 -0.29
C GLU A 203 -16.45 -12.84 -0.99
N GLN A 204 -17.72 -12.66 -1.37
CA GLN A 204 -18.46 -13.66 -2.16
C GLN A 204 -17.81 -13.89 -3.53
N LYS A 205 -17.40 -12.82 -4.21
CA LYS A 205 -16.74 -12.92 -5.51
C LYS A 205 -15.45 -13.73 -5.45
N ILE A 206 -14.60 -13.49 -4.44
CA ILE A 206 -13.35 -14.25 -4.29
C ILE A 206 -13.61 -15.71 -3.89
N ALA A 207 -14.63 -15.97 -3.08
CA ALA A 207 -14.99 -17.32 -2.65
C ALA A 207 -15.54 -18.15 -3.82
N PHE A 208 -16.48 -17.58 -4.60
CA PHE A 208 -17.06 -18.26 -5.75
C PHE A 208 -16.02 -18.55 -6.84
N ASN A 209 -15.08 -17.63 -7.05
CA ASN A 209 -14.06 -17.76 -8.09
C ASN A 209 -12.85 -18.62 -7.67
N ILE A 210 -12.87 -19.29 -6.51
CA ILE A 210 -11.69 -20.00 -5.99
C ILE A 210 -11.17 -21.09 -6.93
N LYS A 211 -12.06 -21.77 -7.66
CA LYS A 211 -11.70 -22.83 -8.61
C LYS A 211 -10.91 -22.30 -9.82
N HIS A 212 -11.17 -21.06 -10.24
CA HIS A 212 -10.51 -20.44 -11.40
C HIS A 212 -9.40 -19.45 -11.01
N ASP A 213 -9.45 -18.88 -9.80
CA ASP A 213 -8.46 -17.92 -9.28
C ASP A 213 -8.25 -18.12 -7.77
N SER A 214 -7.59 -19.23 -7.43
CA SER A 214 -7.18 -19.52 -6.05
C SER A 214 -6.20 -18.48 -5.49
N LYS A 215 -5.38 -17.88 -6.36
CA LYS A 215 -4.37 -16.87 -5.97
C LYS A 215 -5.01 -15.65 -5.32
N SER A 216 -6.11 -15.15 -5.86
CA SER A 216 -6.83 -13.99 -5.27
C SER A 216 -7.42 -14.31 -3.91
N PHE A 217 -7.96 -15.53 -3.72
CA PHE A 217 -8.48 -15.98 -2.44
C PHE A 217 -7.38 -16.06 -1.37
N TYR A 218 -6.30 -16.80 -1.63
CA TYR A 218 -5.20 -16.92 -0.68
C TYR A 218 -4.49 -15.58 -0.44
N ALA A 219 -4.43 -14.69 -1.44
CA ALA A 219 -3.94 -13.34 -1.23
C ALA A 219 -4.85 -12.52 -0.30
N TYR A 220 -6.17 -12.74 -0.33
CA TYR A 220 -7.09 -12.14 0.63
C TYR A 220 -6.88 -12.71 2.03
N VAL A 221 -6.81 -14.03 2.19
CA VAL A 221 -6.57 -14.71 3.48
C VAL A 221 -5.25 -14.22 4.10
N ARG A 222 -4.15 -14.23 3.34
CA ARG A 222 -2.85 -13.70 3.81
C ARG A 222 -2.93 -12.23 4.24
N SER A 223 -3.77 -11.43 3.58
CA SER A 223 -3.96 -10.02 3.99
C SER A 223 -4.72 -9.85 5.31
N LYS A 224 -5.33 -10.91 5.83
CA LYS A 224 -6.05 -10.95 7.11
C LYS A 224 -5.27 -11.62 8.22
N GLN A 225 -4.22 -12.38 7.90
CA GLN A 225 -3.35 -13.00 8.90
C GLN A 225 -2.54 -11.91 9.63
N LYS A 226 -2.41 -12.06 10.95
CA LYS A 226 -1.59 -11.16 11.79
C LYS A 226 -0.10 -11.36 11.53
N VAL A 227 0.30 -12.60 11.33
CA VAL A 227 1.67 -12.99 10.96
C VAL A 227 1.70 -13.24 9.46
N GLN A 228 2.70 -12.70 8.78
CA GLN A 228 2.94 -13.03 7.38
C GLN A 228 4.02 -14.10 7.35
N ASP A 229 3.68 -15.29 6.90
CA ASP A 229 4.65 -16.34 6.64
C ASP A 229 5.58 -15.84 5.54
N LYS A 230 6.80 -15.45 5.94
CA LYS A 230 7.89 -15.22 5.01
C LYS A 230 8.63 -16.54 4.88
N VAL A 231 9.21 -16.79 3.70
CA VAL A 231 10.29 -17.77 3.62
C VAL A 231 11.32 -17.31 4.63
N GLY A 232 11.45 -18.09 5.71
CA GLY A 232 12.19 -17.69 6.90
C GLY A 232 13.68 -17.67 6.62
N PRO A 233 14.48 -17.19 7.57
CA PRO A 233 15.90 -17.44 7.54
C PRO A 233 16.15 -18.94 7.39
N LEU A 234 17.03 -19.33 6.47
CA LEU A 234 17.39 -20.72 6.26
C LEU A 234 18.65 -21.05 7.05
N GLU A 235 18.76 -22.28 7.54
CA GLU A 235 20.00 -22.77 8.13
C GLU A 235 20.87 -23.32 7.00
N GLY A 236 22.07 -22.75 6.85
CA GLY A 236 23.06 -23.22 5.90
C GLY A 236 23.64 -24.58 6.29
N SER A 237 24.35 -25.22 5.36
CA SER A 237 25.04 -26.49 5.61
C SER A 237 26.12 -26.40 6.70
N ASP A 238 26.56 -25.18 7.04
CA ASP A 238 27.52 -24.83 8.07
C ASP A 238 26.85 -24.44 9.41
N GLY A 239 25.52 -24.52 9.52
CA GLY A 239 24.75 -24.12 10.70
C GLY A 239 24.50 -22.61 10.80
N ASN A 240 24.93 -21.81 9.80
CA ASN A 240 24.72 -20.36 9.82
C ASN A 240 23.29 -19.97 9.38
N ILE A 241 22.72 -18.97 10.04
CA ILE A 241 21.39 -18.46 9.70
C ILE A 241 21.47 -17.47 8.54
N ILE A 242 20.96 -17.87 7.38
CA ILE A 242 20.93 -17.08 6.15
C ILE A 242 19.64 -16.26 6.10
N THR A 243 19.76 -14.94 6.11
CA THR A 243 18.62 -14.00 6.04
C THR A 243 18.53 -13.25 4.71
N GLU A 244 19.58 -13.27 3.90
CA GLU A 244 19.62 -12.61 2.60
C GLU A 244 18.99 -13.46 1.50
N GLY A 245 18.06 -12.88 0.75
CA GLY A 245 17.28 -13.61 -0.24
C GLY A 245 18.09 -14.22 -1.39
N PHE A 246 19.23 -13.64 -1.74
CA PHE A 246 20.13 -14.23 -2.74
C PHE A 246 20.80 -15.51 -2.21
N LEU A 247 21.41 -15.43 -1.03
CA LEU A 247 22.04 -16.58 -0.38
C LEU A 247 21.03 -17.68 -0.05
N MET A 248 19.80 -17.32 0.33
CA MET A 248 18.72 -18.29 0.52
C MET A 248 18.37 -19.03 -0.78
N ALA A 249 18.38 -18.34 -1.92
CA ALA A 249 18.10 -18.96 -3.21
C ALA A 249 19.23 -19.90 -3.66
N GLU A 250 20.49 -19.50 -3.46
CA GLU A 250 21.66 -20.34 -3.74
C GLU A 250 21.66 -21.60 -2.87
N ASN A 251 21.44 -21.46 -1.56
CA ASN A 251 21.40 -22.60 -0.65
C ASN A 251 20.28 -23.60 -0.98
N LEU A 252 19.09 -23.11 -1.36
CA LEU A 252 18.03 -23.96 -1.88
C LEU A 252 18.44 -24.65 -3.18
N ASN A 253 19.08 -23.93 -4.10
CA ASN A 253 19.54 -24.48 -5.38
C ASN A 253 20.59 -25.58 -5.18
N GLU A 254 21.53 -25.40 -4.25
CA GLU A 254 22.52 -26.43 -3.86
C GLU A 254 21.84 -27.68 -3.31
N TYR A 255 20.90 -27.52 -2.38
CA TYR A 255 20.14 -28.63 -1.82
C TYR A 255 19.37 -29.39 -2.91
N PHE A 256 18.60 -28.66 -3.75
CA PHE A 256 17.87 -29.30 -4.85
C PHE A 256 18.82 -29.98 -5.83
N SER A 257 19.97 -29.36 -6.14
CA SER A 257 21.01 -29.94 -6.98
C SER A 257 21.55 -31.27 -6.42
N SER A 258 21.72 -31.36 -5.10
CA SER A 258 22.27 -32.56 -4.44
C SER A 258 21.35 -33.78 -4.49
N VAL A 259 20.03 -33.58 -4.61
CA VAL A 259 19.04 -34.67 -4.64
C VAL A 259 18.69 -35.10 -6.07
N PHE A 260 19.27 -34.47 -7.10
CA PHE A 260 19.11 -34.95 -8.47
C PHE A 260 19.86 -36.25 -8.70
N THR A 261 19.22 -37.17 -9.42
CA THR A 261 19.85 -38.39 -9.91
C THR A 261 20.87 -38.04 -11.00
N ARG A 262 22.11 -38.47 -10.84
CA ARG A 262 23.11 -38.40 -11.93
C ARG A 262 22.85 -39.57 -12.87
N GLU A 263 22.18 -39.29 -13.99
CA GLU A 263 21.93 -40.30 -15.02
C GLU A 263 23.23 -40.70 -15.72
N ASP A 264 23.34 -41.98 -16.06
CA ASP A 264 24.43 -42.49 -16.87
C ASP A 264 24.25 -42.04 -18.33
N ILE A 265 25.05 -41.05 -18.71
CA ILE A 265 25.06 -40.46 -20.05
C ILE A 265 25.64 -41.40 -21.12
N SER A 266 26.16 -42.58 -20.76
CA SER A 266 26.66 -43.57 -21.71
C SER A 266 25.56 -44.22 -22.57
N ILE A 267 24.30 -44.16 -22.13
CA ILE A 267 23.13 -44.78 -22.80
C ILE A 267 22.16 -43.72 -23.34
N LEU A 268 22.61 -42.47 -23.52
CA LEU A 268 21.74 -41.45 -24.12
C LEU A 268 21.38 -41.86 -25.56
N PRO A 269 20.09 -42.00 -25.90
CA PRO A 269 19.69 -42.27 -27.28
C PRO A 269 20.11 -41.09 -28.16
N VAL A 270 20.64 -41.39 -29.35
CA VAL A 270 20.96 -40.38 -30.34
C VAL A 270 19.67 -39.62 -30.68
N LEU A 271 19.61 -38.36 -30.29
CA LEU A 271 18.45 -37.52 -30.53
C LEU A 271 18.37 -37.22 -32.04
N GLU A 272 17.33 -37.72 -32.69
CA GLU A 272 17.02 -37.34 -34.06
C GLU A 272 16.71 -35.85 -34.14
N THR A 273 17.36 -35.16 -35.07
CA THR A 273 17.12 -33.75 -35.33
C THR A 273 15.75 -33.60 -36.00
N LYS A 274 14.72 -33.25 -35.23
CA LYS A 274 13.32 -33.12 -35.73
C LYS A 274 13.01 -31.80 -36.43
N PHE A 275 13.91 -30.83 -36.42
CA PHE A 275 13.66 -29.52 -37.02
C PHE A 275 14.91 -28.99 -37.73
N GLU A 276 14.93 -29.16 -39.05
CA GLU A 276 15.76 -28.34 -39.92
C GLU A 276 14.97 -27.06 -40.21
N GLY A 277 15.42 -25.94 -39.65
CA GLY A 277 14.82 -24.64 -39.91
C GLY A 277 14.81 -24.37 -41.41
N ARG A 278 13.63 -24.33 -42.02
CA ARG A 278 13.49 -23.83 -43.40
C ARG A 278 13.78 -22.33 -43.37
N VAL A 279 14.82 -21.95 -44.12
CA VAL A 279 15.21 -20.58 -44.45
C VAL A 279 14.09 -19.88 -45.19
#